data_AF-A0A5N3VVC5-F1
#
_entry.id   AF-A0A5N3VVC5-F1
#
_cell.length_a   1.000
_cell.length_b   1.000
_cell.length_c   1.000
_cell.angle_alpha   90.00
_cell.angle_beta   90.00
_cell.angle_gamma   90.00
#
_symmetry.space_group_name_H-M   'P 1'
#
loop_
_entity.id
_entity.type
_entity.pdbx_description
1 polymer ?
#
loop_
_entity_poly.entity_id
_entity_poly.type
_entity_poly.pdbx_seq_one_letter_code
_entity_poly.pdbx_strand_id
1 'polypeptide(L)' 'FTQGIRSDISCLKNRGSCVPNRCPGRLRQIGVCFWPRVKCCRR' A
#
# COMPACT_ATOMS: atom_id res chain seq x y z
N PHE A 1 -12.17 10.14 -7.90
CA PHE A 1 -10.71 10.34 -7.94
C PHE A 1 -10.02 9.20 -7.19
N THR A 2 -10.02 7.98 -7.76
CA THR A 2 -9.22 6.86 -7.25
C THR A 2 -7.80 7.01 -7.78
N GLN A 3 -7.09 8.02 -7.27
CA GLN A 3 -5.64 8.08 -7.45
C GLN A 3 -5.09 6.85 -6.72
N GLY A 4 -4.71 5.84 -7.49
CA GLY A 4 -4.07 4.64 -6.96
C GLY A 4 -3.00 5.10 -5.97
N ILE A 5 -3.09 4.64 -4.73
CA ILE A 5 -2.15 5.00 -3.68
C ILE A 5 -0.76 4.69 -4.24
N ARG A 6 0.06 5.73 -4.41
CA ARG A 6 1.42 5.68 -4.98
C ARG A 6 2.42 6.39 -4.06
N SER A 7 2.03 6.58 -2.80
CA SER A 7 2.79 7.35 -1.82
C SER A 7 2.58 6.74 -0.46
N ASP A 8 3.63 6.73 0.36
CA ASP A 8 3.56 6.22 1.73
C ASP A 8 2.53 7.03 2.55
N ILE A 9 2.45 8.34 2.34
CA ILE A 9 1.52 9.23 3.04
C ILE A 9 0.07 8.81 2.78
N SER A 10 -0.27 8.54 1.52
CA SER A 10 -1.61 8.07 1.15
C SER A 10 -1.90 6.67 1.69
N CYS A 11 -0.87 5.81 1.78
CA CYS A 11 -0.98 4.49 2.37
C CYS A 11 -1.29 4.58 3.87
N LEU A 12 -0.53 5.40 4.60
CA LEU A 12 -0.70 5.67 6.02
C LEU A 12 -2.06 6.31 6.32
N LYS A 13 -2.51 7.29 5.50
CA LYS A 13 -3.85 7.89 5.59
C LYS A 13 -4.97 6.86 5.45
N ASN A 14 -4.75 5.82 4.65
CA ASN A 14 -5.68 4.72 4.48
C ASN A 14 -5.50 3.59 5.51
N ARG A 15 -4.75 3.81 6.60
CA ARG A 15 -4.38 2.80 7.59
C ARG A 15 -3.72 1.56 6.97
N GLY A 16 -3.05 1.75 5.84
CA GLY A 16 -2.21 0.75 5.20
C GLY A 16 -0.77 0.82 5.72
N SER A 17 -0.01 -0.22 5.41
CA SER A 17 1.41 -0.33 5.71
C SER A 17 2.17 -0.67 4.43
N CYS A 18 3.32 -0.03 4.25
CA CYS A 18 4.20 -0.25 3.09
C CYS A 18 5.03 -1.51 3.34
N VAL A 19 4.82 -2.56 2.55
CA VAL A 19 5.62 -3.78 2.61
C VAL A 19 6.32 -4.05 1.28
N PRO A 20 7.61 -4.45 1.30
CA PRO A 20 8.31 -4.86 0.10
C PRO A 20 7.76 -6.19 -0.43
N ASN A 21 7.73 -6.36 -1.75
CA ASN A 21 7.23 -7.51 -2.51
C ASN A 21 5.71 -7.72 -2.52
N ARG A 22 5.12 -8.23 -1.44
CA ARG A 22 3.70 -8.63 -1.42
C ARG A 22 3.11 -8.48 -0.02
N CYS A 23 1.81 -8.16 0.05
CA CYS A 23 1.07 -8.13 1.30
C CYS A 23 1.07 -9.53 1.95
N PRO A 24 1.57 -9.69 3.19
CA PRO A 24 1.55 -10.99 3.86
C PRO A 24 0.17 -11.34 4.42
N GLY A 25 -0.18 -12.63 4.39
CA GLY A 25 -1.37 -13.18 5.05
C GLY A 25 -2.71 -12.65 4.50
N ARG A 26 -3.56 -12.12 5.41
CA ARG A 26 -4.91 -11.59 5.09
C ARG A 26 -4.91 -10.11 4.65
N LEU A 27 -3.74 -9.50 4.49
CA LEU A 27 -3.63 -8.10 4.05
C LEU A 27 -3.97 -7.96 2.57
N ARG A 28 -4.82 -6.99 2.23
CA ARG A 28 -5.20 -6.65 0.85
C ARG A 28 -4.32 -5.53 0.31
N GLN A 29 -3.85 -5.67 -0.92
CA GLN A 29 -3.13 -4.59 -1.60
C GLN A 29 -4.12 -3.49 -2.00
N ILE A 30 -3.96 -2.32 -1.41
CA ILE A 30 -4.76 -1.12 -1.71
C ILE A 30 -4.01 -0.14 -2.61
N GLY A 31 -2.72 -0.36 -2.84
CA GLY A 31 -1.91 0.37 -3.81
C GLY A 31 -0.44 0.04 -3.71
N VAL A 32 0.40 1.04 -3.97
CA VAL A 32 1.86 1.01 -3.84
C VAL A 32 2.30 2.23 -3.02
N CYS A 33 3.43 2.13 -2.36
CA CYS A 33 4.03 3.30 -1.73
C CYS A 33 4.96 3.97 -2.76
N PHE A 34 6.21 4.21 -2.39
CA PHE A 34 7.16 4.96 -3.20
C PHE A 34 7.61 4.24 -4.47
N TRP A 35 7.75 2.91 -4.40
CA TRP A 35 8.21 2.08 -5.51
C TRP A 35 7.12 1.07 -5.90
N PRO A 36 7.02 0.69 -7.19
CA PRO A 36 6.09 -0.35 -7.64
C PRO A 36 6.30 -1.70 -6.93
N ARG A 37 7.51 -1.94 -6.40
CA ARG A 37 7.87 -3.10 -5.57
C ARG A 37 7.36 -3.01 -4.13
N VAL A 38 7.09 -1.82 -3.62
CA VAL A 38 6.59 -1.59 -2.26
C VAL A 38 5.09 -1.45 -2.33
N LYS A 39 4.40 -2.47 -1.84
CA LYS A 39 2.94 -2.57 -1.90
C LYS A 39 2.37 -1.90 -0.66
N CYS A 40 1.34 -1.08 -0.87
CA CYS A 40 0.55 -0.57 0.23
C CYS A 40 -0.51 -1.61 0.58
N CYS A 41 -0.44 -2.13 1.80
CA CYS A 41 -1.22 -3.28 2.25
C CYS A 41 -2.04 -2.89 3.47
N ARG A 42 -3.32 -3.24 3.48
CA ARG A 42 -4.25 -2.94 4.57
C ARG A 42 -4.95 -4.21 5.01
N ARG A 43 -5.23 -4.34 6.31
CA ARG A 43 -6.11 -5.42 6.82
C ARG A 43 -7.53 -5.20 6.33
#